data_AF-A0A9P5QHI1-F1
#
_entry.id   AF-A0A9P5QHI1-F1
#
_cell.length_a   1.000
_cell.length_b   1.000
_cell.length_c   1.000
_cell.angle_alpha   90.00
_cell.angle_beta   90.00
_cell.angle_gamma   90.00
#
_symmetry.space_group_name_H-M   'P 1'
#
loop_
_entity.id
_entity.type
_entity.pdbx_description
1 polymer ?
#
loop_
_entity_poly.entity_id
_entity_poly.type
_entity_poly.pdbx_seq_one_letter_code
_entity_poly.pdbx_strand_id
1 'polypeptide(L)'
;MALNLYPNHYNAIKDVILTDFLTKDKTETTFKANEIWKEKPTIVVVIRRPGCPFCREEARILDEHSDIIEKEMGFRMIVVVHEKLGASTFKNDYWNGRELYLDGSKGFYKALG
;
A
#
# COMPACT_ATOMS: atom_id res chain seq x y z
N MET A 1 27.83 7.63 9.08
CA MET A 1 27.65 7.01 7.74
C MET A 1 26.68 5.85 7.93
N ALA A 2 25.39 6.05 7.68
CA ALA A 2 24.41 4.98 7.81
C ALA A 2 24.63 4.00 6.65
N LEU A 3 24.95 2.75 6.98
CA LEU A 3 25.07 1.66 6.00
C LEU A 3 23.75 1.55 5.23
N ASN A 4 23.86 1.58 3.90
CA ASN A 4 22.76 1.41 2.98
C ASN A 4 22.33 -0.07 3.01
N LEU A 5 21.52 -0.44 4.00
CA LEU A 5 21.17 -1.84 4.30
C LEU A 5 20.08 -2.42 3.37
N TYR A 6 19.46 -1.62 2.49
CA TYR A 6 18.32 -2.04 1.66
C TYR A 6 18.31 -1.62 0.16
N PRO A 7 19.44 -1.30 -0.52
CA PRO A 7 19.39 -0.81 -1.90
C PRO A 7 18.75 -1.81 -2.86
N ASN A 8 18.83 -3.11 -2.58
CA ASN A 8 18.26 -4.15 -3.43
C ASN A 8 16.72 -4.15 -3.40
N HIS A 9 16.09 -4.06 -2.24
CA HIS A 9 14.63 -4.06 -2.14
C HIS A 9 14.04 -2.77 -2.71
N TYR A 10 14.66 -1.62 -2.44
CA TYR A 10 14.20 -0.34 -3.00
C TYR A 10 14.22 -0.36 -4.54
N ASN A 11 15.33 -0.80 -5.13
CA ASN A 11 15.43 -0.90 -6.58
C ASN A 11 14.43 -1.90 -7.17
N ALA A 12 14.09 -2.96 -6.44
CA ALA A 12 13.11 -3.95 -6.87
C ALA A 12 11.66 -3.44 -6.83
N ILE A 13 11.31 -2.51 -5.92
CA ILE A 13 9.93 -2.02 -5.78
C ILE A 13 9.64 -0.71 -6.51
N LYS A 14 10.64 0.17 -6.70
CA LYS A 14 10.41 1.55 -7.19
C LYS A 14 9.74 1.62 -8.58
N ASP A 15 10.01 0.65 -9.44
CA ASP A 15 9.50 0.59 -10.81
C ASP A 15 8.29 -0.35 -10.96
N VAL A 16 7.75 -0.91 -9.87
CA VAL A 16 6.53 -1.72 -9.91
C VAL A 16 5.36 -0.86 -10.39
N ILE A 17 4.62 -1.37 -11.37
CA ILE A 17 3.42 -0.70 -11.90
C ILE A 17 2.25 -1.01 -10.97
N LEU A 18 1.63 0.05 -10.46
CA LEU A 18 0.45 0.00 -9.63
C LEU A 18 -0.75 0.54 -10.40
N THR A 19 -1.93 0.04 -10.06
CA THR A 19 -3.20 0.49 -10.63
C THR A 19 -4.09 1.06 -9.54
N ASP A 20 -4.58 2.28 -9.73
CA ASP A 20 -5.77 2.76 -9.02
C ASP A 20 -7.02 2.32 -9.79
N PHE A 21 -7.82 1.47 -9.15
CA PHE A 21 -8.99 0.81 -9.73
C PHE A 21 -10.28 1.04 -8.92
N LEU A 22 -10.20 1.81 -7.82
CA LEU A 22 -11.34 2.14 -6.96
C LEU A 22 -11.70 3.63 -7.05
N THR A 23 -11.45 4.21 -8.22
CA THR A 23 -11.77 5.61 -8.56
C THR A 23 -13.28 5.81 -8.71
N LYS A 24 -13.76 7.03 -8.41
CA LYS A 24 -15.19 7.36 -8.47
C LYS A 24 -15.78 7.29 -9.88
N ASP A 25 -14.98 7.60 -10.89
CA ASP A 25 -15.34 7.56 -12.31
C ASP A 25 -15.15 6.17 -12.94
N LYS A 26 -14.67 5.18 -12.17
CA LYS A 26 -14.36 3.81 -12.60
C LYS A 26 -13.30 3.73 -13.71
N THR A 27 -12.54 4.81 -13.94
CA THR A 27 -11.40 4.80 -14.85
C THR A 27 -10.20 4.23 -14.10
N GLU A 28 -9.64 3.13 -14.59
CA GLU A 28 -8.40 2.60 -14.04
C GLU A 28 -7.22 3.44 -14.54
N THR A 29 -6.34 3.83 -13.62
CA THR A 29 -5.11 4.57 -13.94
C THR A 29 -3.89 3.81 -13.43
N THR A 30 -2.78 3.91 -14.16
CA THR A 30 -1.54 3.21 -13.80
C THR A 30 -0.39 4.19 -13.59
N PHE A 31 0.49 3.87 -12.66
CA PHE A 31 1.67 4.66 -12.33
C PHE A 31 2.75 3.79 -11.69
N LYS A 32 3.98 4.29 -11.64
CA LYS A 32 5.09 3.61 -10.97
C LYS A 32 5.02 3.81 -9.45
N ALA A 33 5.37 2.77 -8.70
CA ALA A 33 5.29 2.78 -7.24
C ALA A 33 6.09 3.92 -6.59
N ASN A 34 7.23 4.32 -7.17
CA ASN A 34 8.02 5.44 -6.65
C ASN A 34 7.26 6.76 -6.54
N GLU A 35 6.21 6.97 -7.33
CA GLU A 35 5.37 8.17 -7.25
C GLU A 35 4.61 8.25 -5.90
N ILE A 36 4.43 7.13 -5.19
CA ILE A 36 3.77 7.08 -3.86
C ILE A 36 4.55 7.84 -2.78
N TRP A 37 5.88 7.83 -2.84
CA TRP A 37 6.74 8.40 -1.79
C TRP A 37 7.67 9.50 -2.32
N LYS A 38 7.31 10.08 -3.47
CA LYS A 38 8.08 11.15 -4.10
C LYS A 38 8.01 12.46 -3.31
N GLU A 39 6.85 12.75 -2.73
CA GLU A 39 6.58 14.03 -2.04
C GLU A 39 6.58 13.91 -0.51
N LYS A 40 6.16 12.76 0.02
CA LYS A 40 5.99 12.52 1.45
C LYS A 40 6.54 11.13 1.82
N PRO A 41 7.20 10.96 2.97
CA PRO A 41 7.55 9.64 3.48
C PRO A 41 6.28 8.79 3.63
N THR A 42 6.30 7.58 3.07
CA THR A 42 5.10 6.74 3.00
C THR A 42 5.35 5.35 3.58
N ILE A 43 4.46 4.92 4.45
CA ILE A 43 4.33 3.53 4.88
C ILE A 43 3.47 2.80 3.84
N VAL A 44 4.08 1.80 3.21
CA VAL A 44 3.41 0.92 2.25
C VAL A 44 3.10 -0.40 2.93
N VAL A 45 1.81 -0.70 3.10
CA VAL A 45 1.33 -1.95 3.70
C VAL A 45 0.95 -2.91 2.59
N VAL A 46 1.62 -4.06 2.52
CA VAL A 46 1.39 -5.06 1.48
C VAL A 46 0.45 -6.15 2.01
N ILE A 47 -0.78 -6.19 1.49
CA ILE A 47 -1.84 -7.10 1.96
C ILE A 47 -2.06 -8.22 0.95
N ARG A 48 -1.66 -9.45 1.33
CA ARG A 48 -1.78 -10.63 0.46
C ARG A 48 -3.22 -10.96 0.08
N ARG A 49 -4.16 -10.91 1.03
CA ARG A 49 -5.58 -11.25 0.78
C ARG A 49 -6.50 -10.27 1.49
N PRO A 50 -7.06 -9.26 0.80
CA PRO A 50 -7.99 -8.31 1.42
C PRO A 50 -9.29 -8.97 1.93
N GLY A 51 -9.60 -10.20 1.49
CA GLY A 51 -10.68 -11.02 2.04
C GLY A 51 -10.34 -11.82 3.31
N CYS A 52 -9.06 -11.89 3.72
CA CYS A 52 -8.64 -12.71 4.85
C CYS A 52 -8.97 -12.03 6.20
N PRO A 53 -9.67 -12.69 7.14
CA PRO A 53 -9.99 -12.11 8.45
C PRO A 53 -8.76 -11.64 9.23
N PHE A 54 -7.67 -12.42 9.21
CA PHE A 54 -6.43 -12.03 9.89
C PHE A 54 -5.80 -10.78 9.29
N CYS A 55 -5.73 -10.67 7.96
CA CYS A 55 -5.17 -9.48 7.31
C CYS A 55 -6.02 -8.23 7.58
N ARG A 56 -7.34 -8.38 7.74
CA ARG A 56 -8.24 -7.29 8.10
C ARG A 56 -8.02 -6.82 9.54
N GLU A 57 -7.84 -7.75 10.47
CA GLU A 57 -7.57 -7.37 11.86
C GLU A 57 -6.20 -6.71 12.03
N GLU A 58 -5.16 -7.23 11.36
CA GLU A 58 -3.84 -6.59 11.35
C GLU A 58 -3.89 -5.15 10.81
N ALA A 59 -4.65 -4.93 9.73
CA ALA A 59 -4.84 -3.61 9.15
C ALA A 59 -5.58 -2.67 10.12
N ARG A 60 -6.60 -3.18 10.83
CA ARG A 60 -7.36 -2.44 11.83
C ARG A 60 -6.48 -2.01 13.02
N ILE A 61 -5.65 -2.92 13.54
CA ILE A 61 -4.71 -2.63 14.63
C ILE A 61 -3.69 -1.56 14.21
N LEU A 62 -3.19 -1.63 12.97
CA LEU A 62 -2.29 -0.60 12.44
C LEU A 62 -3.01 0.76 12.29
N ASP A 63 -4.26 0.74 11.85
CA ASP A 63 -5.08 1.94 11.69
C ASP A 63 -5.41 2.65 13.02
N GLU A 64 -5.52 1.93 14.14
CA GLU A 64 -5.66 2.53 15.48
C GLU A 64 -4.54 3.54 15.81
N HIS A 65 -3.39 3.44 15.12
CA HIS A 65 -2.23 4.31 15.28
C HIS A 65 -2.07 5.35 14.15
N SER A 66 -3.04 5.43 13.23
CA SER A 66 -2.92 6.28 12.03
C SER A 66 -2.79 7.77 12.34
N ASP A 67 -3.42 8.26 13.41
CA ASP A 67 -3.28 9.67 13.82
C ASP A 67 -1.85 10.03 14.22
N ILE A 68 -1.19 9.19 15.02
CA ILE A 68 0.21 9.38 15.41
C ILE A 68 1.10 9.32 14.17
N ILE A 69 0.88 8.32 13.31
CA ILE A 69 1.69 8.10 12.11
C ILE A 69 1.54 9.27 11.11
N GLU A 70 0.31 9.68 10.80
CA GLU A 70 0.05 10.62 9.73
C GLU A 70 0.12 12.09 10.17
N LYS A 71 -0.37 12.42 11.37
CA LYS A 71 -0.45 13.79 11.88
C LYS A 71 0.79 14.18 12.69
N GLU A 72 1.24 13.32 13.61
CA GLU A 72 2.36 13.66 14.50
C GLU A 72 3.72 13.38 13.84
N MET A 73 3.87 12.21 13.21
CA MET A 73 5.12 11.80 12.56
C MET A 73 5.21 12.26 11.10
N GLY A 74 4.10 12.70 10.50
CA GLY A 74 4.09 13.24 9.15
C GLY A 74 4.32 12.20 8.05
N PHE A 75 3.94 10.93 8.27
CA PHE A 75 3.95 9.90 7.23
C PHE A 75 2.63 9.90 6.44
N ARG A 76 2.65 9.26 5.27
CA ARG A 76 1.45 8.83 4.54
C ARG A 76 1.28 7.33 4.72
N MET A 77 0.05 6.82 4.77
CA MET A 77 -0.20 5.38 4.84
C MET A 77 -1.02 4.91 3.64
N ILE A 78 -0.52 3.90 2.92
CA ILE A 78 -1.22 3.31 1.77
C ILE A 78 -1.19 1.79 1.83
N VAL A 79 -2.11 1.14 1.11
CA VAL A 79 -2.15 -0.32 0.95
C VAL A 79 -1.90 -0.73 -0.49
N VAL A 80 -1.13 -1.81 -0.68
CA VAL A 80 -0.97 -2.51 -1.94
C VAL A 80 -1.56 -3.92 -1.81
N VAL A 81 -2.46 -4.29 -2.71
CA VAL A 81 -3.03 -5.65 -2.84
C VAL A 81 -2.62 -6.26 -4.17
N HIS A 82 -2.66 -7.60 -4.29
CA HIS A 82 -2.48 -8.25 -5.60
C HIS A 82 -3.78 -8.74 -6.24
N GLU A 83 -4.93 -8.56 -5.58
CA GLU A 83 -6.23 -9.03 -6.05
C GLU A 83 -7.33 -8.00 -5.80
N LYS A 84 -8.27 -7.87 -6.74
CA LYS A 84 -9.42 -6.95 -6.63
C LYS A 84 -10.52 -7.51 -5.71
N LEU A 85 -10.61 -8.83 -5.57
CA LEU A 85 -11.65 -9.49 -4.78
C LEU A 85 -11.53 -9.07 -3.30
N GLY A 86 -12.59 -8.46 -2.77
CA GLY A 86 -12.62 -7.98 -1.39
C GLY A 86 -11.86 -6.67 -1.13
N ALA A 87 -11.19 -6.08 -2.13
CA ALA A 87 -10.42 -4.86 -1.97
C ALA A 87 -11.28 -3.63 -1.67
N SER A 88 -12.47 -3.52 -2.28
CA SER A 88 -13.41 -2.42 -1.99
C SER A 88 -13.87 -2.44 -0.53
N THR A 89 -14.33 -3.59 -0.04
CA THR A 89 -14.68 -3.82 1.37
C THR A 89 -13.49 -3.55 2.29
N PHE A 90 -12.31 -4.07 1.95
CA PHE A 90 -11.09 -3.81 2.72
C PHE A 90 -10.80 -2.31 2.85
N LYS A 91 -10.82 -1.58 1.73
CA LYS A 91 -10.58 -0.13 1.70
C LYS A 91 -11.55 0.62 2.60
N ASN A 92 -12.84 0.38 2.45
CA ASN A 92 -13.88 1.16 3.11
C ASN A 92 -14.02 0.80 4.59
N ASP A 93 -13.98 -0.49 4.92
CA ASP A 93 -14.40 -0.97 6.24
C ASP A 93 -13.21 -1.23 7.18
N TYR A 94 -12.00 -1.42 6.65
CA TYR A 94 -10.81 -1.81 7.41
C TYR A 94 -9.58 -0.91 7.17
N TRP A 95 -9.70 0.05 6.26
CA TRP A 95 -8.62 1.00 5.93
C TRP A 95 -9.10 2.46 5.88
N ASN A 96 -10.27 2.75 6.46
CA ASN A 96 -10.87 4.08 6.56
C ASN A 96 -10.95 4.86 5.24
N GLY A 97 -11.14 4.15 4.13
CA GLY A 97 -11.24 4.77 2.80
C GLY A 97 -9.92 5.32 2.25
N ARG A 98 -8.78 5.15 2.95
CA ARG A 98 -7.45 5.58 2.48
C ARG A 98 -7.02 4.85 1.23
N GLU A 99 -5.92 5.31 0.65
CA GLU A 99 -5.45 4.89 -0.66
C GLU A 99 -5.08 3.39 -0.68
N LEU A 100 -5.57 2.73 -1.73
CA LEU A 100 -5.36 1.31 -1.99
C LEU A 100 -5.08 1.15 -3.47
N TYR A 101 -3.98 0.46 -3.81
CA TYR A 101 -3.58 0.22 -5.18
C TYR A 101 -3.38 -1.28 -5.46
N LEU A 102 -3.58 -1.67 -6.71
CA LEU A 102 -3.37 -3.02 -7.19
C LEU A 102 -1.96 -3.18 -7.76
N ASP A 103 -1.20 -4.14 -7.24
CA ASP A 103 -0.01 -4.71 -7.87
C ASP A 103 -0.38 -6.02 -8.57
N GLY A 104 -0.85 -5.92 -9.80
CA GLY A 104 -1.24 -7.10 -10.60
C GLY A 104 -0.04 -7.99 -10.95
N SER A 105 1.17 -7.44 -10.94
CA SER A 105 2.41 -8.16 -11.27
C SER A 105 2.99 -8.97 -10.11
N LYS A 106 2.46 -8.74 -8.90
CA LYS A 106 3.02 -9.20 -7.62
C LYS A 106 4.47 -8.74 -7.42
N GLY A 107 4.84 -7.57 -7.96
CA GLY A 107 6.17 -6.98 -7.86
C GLY A 107 6.62 -6.72 -6.42
N PHE A 108 5.75 -6.14 -5.59
CA PHE A 108 6.04 -5.93 -4.16
C PHE A 108 6.29 -7.26 -3.44
N TYR A 109 5.45 -8.26 -3.71
CA TYR A 109 5.56 -9.59 -3.11
C TYR A 109 6.86 -10.28 -3.53
N LYS A 110 7.21 -10.24 -4.82
CA LYS A 110 8.48 -10.80 -5.32
C LYS A 110 9.71 -10.13 -4.70
N ALA A 111 9.62 -8.82 -4.45
CA ALA A 111 10.73 -8.04 -3.91
C ALA A 111 10.94 -8.22 -2.40
N LEU A 112 9.86 -8.50 -1.65
CA LEU A 112 9.89 -8.61 -0.18
C LEU A 112 10.04 -10.04 0.33
N GLY A 113 9.82 -11.05 -0.52
CA GLY A 113 9.88 -12.49 -0.17
C GLY A 113 8.53 -13.07 0.25
#